data_AF-A0A259ME29-F1
#
_entry.id   AF-A0A259ME29-F1
#
_cell.length_a   1.000
_cell.length_b   1.000
_cell.length_c   1.000
_cell.angle_alpha   90.00
_cell.angle_beta   90.00
_cell.angle_gamma   90.00
#
_symmetry.space_group_name_H-M   'P 1'
#
loop_
_entity.id
_entity.type
_entity.pdbx_description
1 polymer ?
#
loop_
_entity_poly.entity_id
_entity_poly.type
_entity_poly.pdbx_seq_one_letter_code
_entity_poly.pdbx_strand_id
1 'polypeptide(L)'
;MSMRHLAWSLLVSLTLLLVGCGGRDDPQAALEAAVQQFQDDIEAKSTGAVLEQLHGDFLARQALDREWAKRTMTLLFLRHKH
;
A
#
# COMPACT_ATOMS: atom_id res chain seq x y z
N MET A 1 27.69 40.00 -15.64
CA MET A 1 27.03 39.29 -14.51
C MET A 1 28.03 38.31 -13.92
N SER A 2 28.27 38.35 -12.60
CA SER A 2 29.32 37.56 -11.96
C SER A 2 29.07 36.07 -12.13
N MET A 3 30.08 35.36 -12.66
CA MET A 3 30.07 33.92 -12.98
C MET A 3 29.65 33.05 -11.78
N ARG A 4 29.84 33.56 -10.56
CA ARG A 4 29.36 32.98 -9.30
C ARG A 4 27.83 32.89 -9.19
N HIS A 5 27.10 33.88 -9.68
CA HIS A 5 25.63 33.86 -9.64
C HIS A 5 25.05 32.86 -10.65
N LEU A 6 25.69 32.72 -11.82
CA LEU A 6 25.33 31.72 -12.83
C LEU A 6 25.54 30.29 -12.31
N ALA A 7 26.69 30.03 -11.67
CA ALA A 7 26.97 28.73 -11.07
C ALA A 7 25.96 28.38 -9.95
N TRP A 8 25.58 29.36 -9.13
CA TRP A 8 24.59 29.16 -8.08
C TRP A 8 23.19 28.86 -8.63
N SER A 9 22.74 29.61 -9.63
CA SER A 9 21.45 29.35 -10.29
C SER A 9 21.40 27.98 -10.96
N LEU A 10 22.52 27.52 -11.54
CA LEU A 10 22.61 26.20 -12.15
C LEU A 10 22.55 25.09 -11.09
N LEU A 11 23.25 25.27 -9.96
CA LEU A 11 23.26 24.31 -8.86
C LEU A 11 21.85 24.16 -8.23
N VAL A 12 21.17 25.27 -7.99
CA VAL A 12 19.79 25.28 -7.44
C VAL A 12 18.81 24.65 -8.42
N SER A 13 18.95 24.93 -9.72
CA SER A 13 18.12 24.30 -10.74
C SER A 13 18.34 22.78 -10.76
N LEU A 14 19.61 22.34 -10.69
CA LEU A 14 19.95 20.92 -10.67
C LEU A 14 19.36 20.20 -9.45
N THR A 15 19.48 20.77 -8.24
CA THR A 15 18.90 20.14 -7.04
C THR A 15 17.38 20.06 -7.09
N LEU A 16 16.69 21.05 -7.68
CA LEU A 16 15.24 20.99 -7.90
C LEU A 16 14.85 19.88 -8.88
N LEU A 17 15.63 19.65 -9.94
CA LEU A 17 15.36 18.55 -10.88
C LEU A 17 15.55 17.17 -10.23
N LEU A 18 16.51 17.01 -9.30
CA LEU A 18 16.76 15.72 -8.65
C LEU A 18 15.72 15.37 -7.57
N VAL A 19 15.11 16.36 -6.91
CA VAL A 19 14.05 16.14 -5.90
C VAL A 19 12.82 15.43 -6.50
N GLY A 20 12.54 15.62 -7.79
CA GLY A 20 11.43 14.96 -8.48
C GLY A 20 11.60 13.45 -8.69
N CYS A 21 12.83 12.92 -8.61
CA CYS A 21 13.10 11.49 -8.85
C CYS A 21 12.95 10.61 -7.60
N GLY A 22 12.81 11.19 -6.41
CA GLY A 22 12.70 10.44 -5.15
C GLY A 22 11.59 10.90 -4.20
N GLY A 23 10.78 11.89 -4.59
CA GLY A 23 9.75 12.49 -3.74
C GLY A 23 8.35 11.91 -3.91
N ARG A 24 8.18 10.87 -4.71
CA ARG A 24 6.89 10.17 -4.87
C ARG A 24 6.89 8.99 -3.90
N ASP A 25 5.81 8.88 -3.12
CA ASP A 25 5.59 7.83 -2.12
C ASP A 25 6.23 6.51 -2.55
N ASP A 26 7.15 6.00 -1.72
CA ASP A 26 7.86 4.77 -2.01
C ASP A 26 6.82 3.65 -2.18
N PRO A 27 6.57 3.17 -3.42
CA PRO A 27 5.51 2.22 -3.68
C PRO A 27 5.77 0.89 -2.96
N GLN A 28 7.03 0.59 -2.67
CA GLN A 28 7.42 -0.56 -1.89
C GLN A 28 6.99 -0.38 -0.42
N ALA A 29 7.33 0.75 0.20
CA ALA A 29 6.91 1.05 1.57
C ALA A 29 5.39 1.09 1.71
N ALA A 30 4.67 1.62 0.72
CA ALA A 30 3.21 1.64 0.70
C ALA A 30 2.62 0.22 0.61
N LEU A 31 3.20 -0.64 -0.23
CA LEU A 31 2.81 -2.05 -0.32
C LEU A 31 3.07 -2.79 0.98
N GLU A 32 4.24 -2.59 1.60
CA GLU A 32 4.59 -3.20 2.88
C GLU A 32 3.62 -2.79 3.99
N ALA A 33 3.28 -1.50 4.06
CA ALA A 33 2.28 -1.00 5.02
C ALA A 33 0.89 -1.60 4.79
N ALA A 34 0.46 -1.72 3.53
CA ALA A 34 -0.83 -2.35 3.20
C ALA A 34 -0.83 -3.84 3.57
N VAL A 35 0.26 -4.57 3.30
CA VAL A 35 0.41 -5.98 3.66
C VAL A 35 0.42 -6.18 5.18
N GLN A 36 1.03 -5.26 5.94
CA GLN A 36 0.98 -5.29 7.39
C GLN A 36 -0.44 -5.08 7.91
N GLN A 37 -1.13 -4.04 7.43
CA GLN A 37 -2.52 -3.77 7.81
C GLN A 37 -3.44 -4.94 7.47
N PHE A 38 -3.23 -5.60 6.33
CA PHE A 38 -3.98 -6.80 5.94
C PHE A 38 -3.81 -7.95 6.94
N GLN A 39 -2.59 -8.18 7.41
CA GLN A 39 -2.30 -9.21 8.41
C GLN A 39 -2.90 -8.85 9.76
N ASP A 40 -2.74 -7.61 10.20
CA ASP A 40 -3.28 -7.11 11.46
C ASP A 40 -4.82 -7.28 11.50
N ASP A 41 -5.52 -7.01 10.39
CA ASP A 41 -6.97 -7.18 10.29
C ASP A 41 -7.40 -8.66 10.32
N ILE A 42 -6.58 -9.57 9.77
CA ILE A 42 -6.80 -11.02 9.87
C ILE A 42 -6.60 -11.49 11.31
N GLU A 43 -5.53 -11.05 11.98
CA GLU A 43 -5.23 -11.38 13.37
C GLU A 43 -6.30 -10.84 14.33
N ALA A 44 -6.77 -9.61 14.07
CA ALA A 44 -7.90 -9.00 14.75
C ALA A 44 -9.25 -9.67 14.42
N LYS A 45 -9.27 -10.64 13.49
CA LYS A 45 -10.46 -11.38 13.04
C LYS A 45 -11.54 -10.45 12.48
N SER A 46 -11.14 -9.34 11.86
CA SER A 46 -12.03 -8.31 11.33
C SER A 46 -12.36 -8.58 9.86
N THR A 47 -13.38 -9.41 9.59
CA THR A 47 -13.77 -9.72 8.19
C THR A 47 -14.06 -8.47 7.36
N GLY A 48 -14.67 -7.44 7.95
CA GLY A 48 -14.98 -6.19 7.24
C GLY A 48 -13.71 -5.48 6.75
N ALA A 49 -12.75 -5.26 7.65
CA ALA A 49 -11.52 -4.55 7.33
C ALA A 49 -10.64 -5.32 6.33
N VAL A 50 -10.56 -6.65 6.45
CA VAL A 50 -9.88 -7.49 5.45
C VAL A 50 -10.53 -7.34 4.06
N LEU A 51 -11.86 -7.30 3.99
CA LEU A 51 -12.55 -7.16 2.71
C LEU A 51 -12.34 -5.79 2.07
N GLU A 52 -12.29 -4.70 2.83
CA GLU A 52 -12.04 -3.34 2.33
C GLU A 52 -10.72 -3.22 1.56
N GLN A 53 -9.72 -4.03 1.94
CA GLN A 53 -8.42 -4.07 1.27
C GLN A 53 -8.41 -4.94 0.00
N LEU A 54 -9.38 -5.85 -0.18
CA LEU A 54 -9.47 -6.67 -1.38
C LEU A 54 -10.05 -5.89 -2.55
N HIS A 55 -9.35 -5.95 -3.69
CA HIS A 55 -9.84 -5.40 -4.96
C HIS A 55 -11.18 -6.04 -5.38
N GLY A 56 -12.00 -5.31 -6.15
CA GLY A 56 -13.30 -5.80 -6.62
C GLY A 56 -13.21 -7.10 -7.43
N ASP A 57 -12.17 -7.23 -8.24
CA ASP A 57 -11.88 -8.41 -9.08
C ASP A 57 -11.03 -9.48 -8.38
N PHE A 58 -10.95 -9.45 -7.05
CA PHE A 58 -10.17 -10.43 -6.30
C PHE A 58 -10.65 -11.86 -6.57
N LEU A 59 -9.70 -12.76 -6.89
CA LEU A 59 -9.92 -14.19 -7.06
C LEU A 59 -8.83 -15.00 -6.34
N ALA A 60 -9.21 -15.67 -5.26
CA ALA A 60 -8.38 -16.71 -4.67
C ALA A 60 -8.37 -17.97 -5.55
N ARG A 61 -7.18 -18.56 -5.74
CA ARG A 61 -6.99 -19.75 -6.60
C ARG A 61 -7.64 -19.61 -7.99
N GLN A 62 -7.68 -18.38 -8.52
CA GLN A 62 -8.25 -18.03 -9.83
C GLN A 62 -9.75 -18.28 -10.01
N ALA A 63 -10.49 -18.67 -8.96
CA ALA A 63 -11.91 -19.05 -9.08
C ALA A 63 -12.80 -18.54 -7.95
N LEU A 64 -12.21 -18.16 -6.81
CA LEU A 64 -12.96 -17.91 -5.59
C LEU A 64 -12.99 -16.42 -5.30
N ASP A 65 -14.16 -15.83 -5.50
CA ASP A 65 -14.35 -14.39 -5.42
C ASP A 65 -14.32 -13.84 -3.98
N ARG A 66 -14.51 -12.52 -3.89
CA ARG A 66 -14.58 -11.78 -2.63
C ARG A 66 -15.73 -12.23 -1.73
N GLU A 67 -16.84 -12.72 -2.29
CA GLU A 67 -17.96 -13.26 -1.51
C GLU A 67 -17.64 -14.62 -0.89
N TRP A 68 -16.90 -15.47 -1.60
CA TRP A 68 -16.33 -16.69 -1.02
C TRP A 68 -15.39 -16.33 0.14
N ALA A 69 -14.47 -15.38 -0.05
CA ALA A 69 -13.51 -14.96 0.98
C ALA A 69 -14.23 -14.47 2.24
N LYS A 70 -15.26 -13.61 2.09
CA LYS A 70 -16.12 -13.14 3.19
C LYS A 70 -16.70 -14.29 3.99
N ARG A 71 -17.40 -15.23 3.32
CA ARG A 71 -18.08 -16.35 3.98
C ARG A 71 -17.09 -17.25 4.70
N THR A 72 -15.97 -17.58 4.05
CA THR A 72 -14.93 -18.42 4.63
C THR A 72 -14.33 -17.76 5.86
N MET A 73 -13.92 -16.50 5.78
CA MET A 73 -13.35 -15.78 6.93
C MET A 73 -14.34 -15.65 8.07
N THR A 74 -15.60 -15.25 7.80
CA THR A 74 -16.63 -15.14 8.83
C THR A 74 -16.79 -16.45 9.61
N LEU A 75 -16.89 -17.59 8.90
CA LEU A 75 -17.01 -18.90 9.54
C LEU A 75 -15.75 -19.27 10.34
N LEU A 76 -14.56 -19.02 9.77
CA LEU A 76 -13.29 -19.38 10.40
C LEU A 76 -13.03 -18.56 11.66
N PHE A 77 -13.29 -17.26 11.60
CA PHE A 77 -13.09 -16.32 12.70
C PHE A 77 -14.08 -16.56 13.84
N LEU A 78 -15.36 -16.84 13.54
CA LEU A 78 -16.35 -17.21 14.55
C LEU A 78 -15.98 -18.50 15.27
N ARG A 79 -15.44 -19.49 14.55
CA ARG A 79 -14.99 -20.76 15.14
C ARG A 79 -13.87 -20.57 16.16
N HIS A 80 -12.97 -19.62 15.94
CA HIS A 80 -11.80 -19.39 16.79
C HIS A 80 -11.95 -18.12 17.63
N LYS A 81 -13.16 -17.83 18.12
CA LYS A 81 -13.43 -16.70 19.01
C LYS A 81 -12.96 -17.01 20.44
N HIS A 82 -11.64 -17.05 20.61
CA HIS A 82 -10.93 -17.15 21.87
C HIS A 82 -9.77 -16.16 21.86
#